data_AF-A0AAV1ANR2-F1
#
_entry.id   AF-A0AAV1ANR2-F1
#
_cell.length_a   1.000
_cell.length_b   1.000
_cell.length_c   1.000
_cell.angle_alpha   90.00
_cell.angle_beta   90.00
_cell.angle_gamma   90.00
#
_symmetry.space_group_name_H-M   'P 1'
#
loop_
_entity.id
_entity.type
_entity.pdbx_description
1 polymer ?
#
loop_
_entity_poly.entity_id
_entity_poly.type
_entity_poly.pdbx_seq_one_letter_code
_entity_poly.pdbx_strand_id
1 'polypeptide(L)'
;MGESETTMKKIEKESFEMSEKHEIDDDSKLIYRGWKVMPYIIGNETFEKLGAIGTLLNLLVYLTTVFNLNNVTATNIINIFNGSTNVATLLGAFVSDTYFGRYNTLGFCIITSFLGLLTIQLTAVFKNLHPPSCAKESSTCIGPTAGQMTFLFSGFCLLLIGAAGIRPCNLAFGVDQFNPKTESGKKGINSFFNWYYFTFTFAQMISLSLIVYVQSSVSWAIGLGIPAALMLLACVLFFMGDKLYVKVKPSGSPIKSIVQVLVVAVKKRRVKLPAQHPMLSLFDYVPSKCDYPKLPHTYQFRFLAETGLVSVEHQMREMGLDVKAPVETDKKAE
;
A
#
# COMPACT_ATOMS: atom_id res chain seq x y z
N MET A 1 -30.03 19.67 -38.29
CA MET A 1 -28.86 19.76 -37.38
C MET A 1 -29.24 19.79 -35.90
N GLY A 2 -30.43 20.29 -35.50
CA GLY A 2 -30.83 20.38 -34.08
C GLY A 2 -31.34 19.10 -33.39
N GLU A 3 -31.87 18.11 -34.12
CA GLU A 3 -32.41 16.88 -33.48
C GLU A 3 -31.33 15.92 -32.96
N SER A 4 -30.16 15.87 -33.62
CA SER A 4 -29.07 14.98 -33.22
C SER A 4 -28.34 15.46 -31.96
N GLU A 5 -28.16 16.79 -31.79
CA GLU A 5 -27.60 17.39 -30.56
C GLU A 5 -28.53 17.23 -29.36
N THR A 6 -29.85 17.30 -29.59
CA THR A 6 -30.86 17.16 -28.54
C THR A 6 -30.93 15.72 -28.02
N THR A 7 -30.72 14.74 -28.91
CA THR A 7 -30.71 13.32 -28.57
C THR A 7 -29.44 12.93 -27.80
N MET A 8 -28.28 13.48 -28.20
CA MET A 8 -26.99 13.28 -27.50
C MET A 8 -27.03 13.82 -26.07
N LYS A 9 -27.53 15.05 -25.86
CA LYS A 9 -27.68 15.63 -24.51
C LYS A 9 -28.65 14.86 -23.63
N LYS A 10 -29.66 14.21 -24.22
CA LYS A 10 -30.62 13.39 -23.48
C LYS A 10 -30.00 12.07 -23.03
N ILE A 11 -29.23 11.41 -23.89
CA ILE A 11 -28.49 10.18 -23.56
C ILE A 11 -27.41 10.45 -22.50
N GLU A 12 -26.72 11.57 -22.60
CA GLU A 12 -25.68 11.98 -21.64
C GLU A 12 -26.30 12.25 -20.26
N LYS A 13 -27.45 12.95 -20.22
CA LYS A 13 -28.20 13.20 -18.99
C LYS A 13 -28.79 11.92 -18.38
N GLU A 14 -29.35 11.02 -19.19
CA GLU A 14 -29.87 9.72 -18.72
C GLU A 14 -28.74 8.79 -18.24
N SER A 15 -27.56 8.84 -18.87
CA SER A 15 -26.36 8.11 -18.42
C SER A 15 -25.80 8.65 -17.12
N PHE A 16 -25.85 9.97 -16.93
CA PHE A 16 -25.45 10.65 -15.69
C PHE A 16 -26.43 10.34 -14.55
N GLU A 17 -27.75 10.45 -14.78
CA GLU A 17 -28.78 10.13 -13.79
C GLU A 17 -28.80 8.63 -13.42
N MET A 18 -28.47 7.74 -14.37
CA MET A 18 -28.35 6.31 -14.12
C MET A 18 -27.06 5.94 -13.38
N SER A 19 -25.96 6.67 -13.64
CA SER A 19 -24.72 6.55 -12.86
C SER A 19 -24.89 7.09 -11.44
N GLU A 20 -25.60 8.21 -11.28
CA GLU A 20 -25.94 8.82 -9.98
C GLU A 20 -26.89 7.93 -9.17
N LYS A 21 -27.90 7.31 -9.80
CA LYS A 21 -28.76 6.30 -9.14
C LYS A 21 -27.98 5.03 -8.74
N HIS A 22 -27.03 4.58 -9.55
CA HIS A 22 -26.20 3.43 -9.23
C HIS A 22 -25.18 3.74 -8.13
N GLU A 23 -24.70 4.98 -8.03
CA GLU A 23 -23.86 5.48 -6.92
C GLU A 23 -24.65 5.61 -5.62
N ILE A 24 -25.88 6.14 -5.67
CA ILE A 24 -26.76 6.24 -4.50
C ILE A 24 -27.12 4.85 -3.94
N ASP A 25 -27.21 3.80 -4.76
CA ASP A 25 -27.55 2.43 -4.32
C ASP A 25 -26.34 1.61 -3.79
N ASP A 26 -25.09 1.90 -4.20
CA ASP A 26 -23.89 1.21 -3.68
C ASP A 26 -23.38 1.87 -2.37
N ASP A 27 -23.48 3.19 -2.25
CA ASP A 27 -23.02 3.95 -1.07
C ASP A 27 -24.01 3.84 0.11
N SER A 28 -25.29 3.54 -0.17
CA SER A 28 -26.33 3.34 0.85
C SER A 28 -26.26 2.00 1.59
N LYS A 29 -25.31 1.12 1.26
CA LYS A 29 -25.08 -0.17 1.97
C LYS A 29 -23.89 -0.19 2.94
N LEU A 30 -23.01 0.82 2.95
CA LEU A 30 -21.83 0.83 3.83
C LEU A 30 -22.18 1.36 5.23
N ILE A 31 -22.30 0.45 6.20
CA ILE A 31 -22.56 0.80 7.60
C ILE A 31 -21.24 1.12 8.31
N TYR A 32 -20.92 2.41 8.41
CA TYR A 32 -19.76 2.89 9.15
C TYR A 32 -19.96 2.76 10.66
N ARG A 33 -19.13 1.93 11.31
CA ARG A 33 -19.17 1.72 12.77
C ARG A 33 -18.11 2.54 13.53
N GLY A 34 -17.23 3.22 12.80
CA GLY A 34 -16.25 4.19 13.33
C GLY A 34 -15.53 3.70 14.58
N TRP A 35 -15.75 4.39 15.70
CA TRP A 35 -15.11 4.13 16.99
C TRP A 35 -15.30 2.72 17.56
N LYS A 36 -16.40 2.02 17.25
CA LYS A 36 -16.59 0.63 17.72
C LYS A 36 -15.58 -0.35 17.15
N VAL A 37 -14.98 -0.01 16.01
CA VAL A 37 -14.00 -0.82 15.28
C VAL A 37 -12.58 -0.53 15.75
N MET A 38 -12.34 0.66 16.30
CA MET A 38 -11.00 1.17 16.60
C MET A 38 -10.18 0.30 17.56
N PRO A 39 -10.74 -0.29 18.64
CA PRO A 39 -9.97 -1.17 19.51
C PRO A 39 -9.34 -2.36 18.78
N TYR A 40 -10.02 -2.90 17.77
CA TYR A 40 -9.52 -4.03 16.98
C TYR A 40 -8.40 -3.60 16.02
N ILE A 41 -8.56 -2.46 15.33
CA ILE A 41 -7.56 -1.98 14.36
C ILE A 41 -6.32 -1.43 15.06
N ILE A 42 -6.50 -0.53 16.03
CA ILE A 42 -5.39 0.07 16.79
C ILE A 42 -4.70 -1.00 17.64
N GLY A 43 -5.48 -1.90 18.25
CA GLY A 43 -4.93 -3.04 19.00
C GLY A 43 -4.08 -3.94 18.10
N ASN A 44 -4.63 -4.39 16.97
CA ASN A 44 -3.89 -5.16 15.97
C ASN A 44 -2.59 -4.46 15.56
N GLU A 45 -2.65 -3.19 15.17
CA GLU A 45 -1.45 -2.44 14.76
C GLU A 45 -0.43 -2.34 15.90
N THR A 46 -0.87 -2.03 17.11
CA THR A 46 0.02 -1.85 18.25
C THR A 46 0.79 -3.14 18.55
N PHE A 47 0.10 -4.29 18.56
CA PHE A 47 0.71 -5.59 18.80
C PHE A 47 1.59 -6.07 17.63
N GLU A 48 1.18 -5.80 16.39
CA GLU A 48 1.99 -6.06 15.19
C GLU A 48 3.31 -5.29 15.27
N LYS A 49 3.28 -3.99 15.58
CA LYS A 49 4.46 -3.13 15.68
C LYS A 49 5.35 -3.51 16.84
N LEU A 50 4.77 -3.84 18.01
CA LEU A 50 5.52 -4.36 19.15
C LEU A 50 6.31 -5.62 18.78
N GLY A 51 5.69 -6.57 18.06
CA GLY A 51 6.38 -7.80 17.67
C GLY A 51 7.43 -7.57 16.57
N ALA A 52 7.08 -6.82 15.54
CA ALA A 52 7.93 -6.68 14.35
C ALA A 52 9.15 -5.77 14.60
N ILE A 53 8.97 -4.62 15.27
CA ILE A 53 10.04 -3.62 15.41
C ILE A 53 11.19 -4.15 16.25
N GLY A 54 10.92 -4.76 17.40
CA GLY A 54 11.95 -5.26 18.32
C GLY A 54 12.78 -6.36 17.69
N THR A 55 12.10 -7.28 17.01
CA THR A 55 12.76 -8.35 16.24
C THR A 55 13.65 -7.77 15.13
N LEU A 56 13.15 -6.80 14.37
CA LEU A 56 13.90 -6.21 13.26
C LEU A 56 15.16 -5.46 13.74
N LEU A 57 15.03 -4.70 14.83
CA LEU A 57 16.12 -3.85 15.33
C LEU A 57 17.24 -4.65 16.00
N ASN A 58 16.91 -5.79 16.61
CA ASN A 58 17.91 -6.65 17.24
C ASN A 58 18.40 -7.80 16.34
N LEU A 59 17.92 -7.85 15.11
CA LEU A 59 18.23 -8.92 14.17
C LEU A 59 19.73 -8.99 13.82
N LEU A 60 20.43 -7.85 13.76
CA LEU A 60 21.87 -7.81 13.53
C LEU A 60 22.62 -8.57 14.64
N VAL A 61 22.23 -8.31 15.88
CA VAL A 61 22.81 -8.97 17.05
C VAL A 61 22.46 -10.46 17.02
N TYR A 62 21.23 -10.83 16.64
CA TYR A 62 20.84 -12.24 16.48
C TYR A 62 21.70 -12.97 15.44
N LEU A 63 21.87 -12.40 14.25
CA LEU A 63 22.65 -13.00 13.16
C LEU A 63 24.13 -13.18 13.50
N THR A 64 24.70 -12.23 14.24
CA THR A 64 26.12 -12.22 14.61
C THR A 64 26.40 -13.09 15.83
N THR A 65 25.51 -13.11 16.82
CA THR A 65 25.71 -13.84 18.09
C THR A 65 25.18 -15.27 18.10
N VAL A 66 24.09 -15.55 17.39
CA VAL A 66 23.46 -16.89 17.35
C VAL A 66 23.81 -17.64 16.09
N PHE A 67 23.81 -16.96 14.94
CA PHE A 67 24.18 -17.56 13.66
C PHE A 67 25.68 -17.45 13.33
N ASN A 68 26.49 -16.87 14.22
CA ASN A 68 27.94 -16.72 14.05
C ASN A 68 28.34 -16.07 12.71
N LEU A 69 27.50 -15.20 12.15
CA LEU A 69 27.79 -14.51 10.90
C LEU A 69 28.74 -13.34 11.13
N ASN A 70 29.62 -13.09 10.17
CA ASN A 70 30.44 -11.89 10.16
C ASN A 70 29.56 -10.63 10.12
N ASN A 71 29.95 -9.58 10.84
CA ASN A 71 29.23 -8.31 10.90
C ASN A 71 28.88 -7.74 9.52
N VAL A 72 29.81 -7.83 8.56
CA VAL A 72 29.62 -7.36 7.17
C VAL A 72 28.50 -8.15 6.48
N THR A 73 28.55 -9.48 6.56
CA THR A 73 27.54 -10.36 5.95
C THR A 73 26.16 -10.16 6.57
N ALA A 74 26.08 -10.11 7.90
CA ALA A 74 24.84 -9.88 8.62
C ALA A 74 24.20 -8.52 8.27
N THR A 75 25.02 -7.46 8.22
CA THR A 75 24.57 -6.12 7.81
C THR A 75 24.05 -6.11 6.38
N ASN A 76 24.73 -6.80 5.45
CA ASN A 76 24.28 -6.91 4.07
C ASN A 76 22.93 -7.64 3.97
N ILE A 77 22.73 -8.74 4.70
CA ILE A 77 21.44 -9.46 4.73
C ILE A 77 20.31 -8.53 5.20
N ILE A 78 20.53 -7.77 6.28
CA ILE A 78 19.52 -6.85 6.83
C ILE A 78 19.23 -5.71 5.87
N ASN A 79 20.25 -5.14 5.23
CA ASN A 79 20.08 -4.07 4.25
C ASN A 79 19.31 -4.55 3.01
N ILE A 80 19.62 -5.75 2.52
CA ILE A 80 18.87 -6.38 1.42
C ILE A 80 17.42 -6.60 1.84
N PHE A 81 17.17 -7.18 3.02
CA PHE A 81 15.82 -7.40 3.53
C PHE A 81 15.02 -6.09 3.63
N ASN A 82 15.61 -5.03 4.20
CA ASN A 82 14.96 -3.73 4.32
C ASN A 82 14.70 -3.08 2.96
N GLY A 83 15.68 -3.14 2.04
CA GLY A 83 15.54 -2.64 0.67
C GLY A 83 14.43 -3.36 -0.09
N SER A 84 14.44 -4.69 -0.08
CA SER A 84 13.41 -5.52 -0.72
C SER A 84 12.04 -5.29 -0.11
N THR A 85 11.92 -5.12 1.21
CA THR A 85 10.64 -4.83 1.88
C THR A 85 10.05 -3.50 1.43
N ASN A 86 10.87 -2.45 1.28
CA ASN A 86 10.39 -1.15 0.80
C ASN A 86 9.90 -1.20 -0.65
N VAL A 87 10.60 -1.92 -1.53
CA VAL A 87 10.14 -2.15 -2.91
C VAL A 87 8.88 -3.01 -2.94
N ALA A 88 8.85 -4.09 -2.16
CA ALA A 88 7.70 -4.97 -2.06
C ALA A 88 6.46 -4.26 -1.50
N THR A 89 6.63 -3.25 -0.64
CA THR A 89 5.53 -2.41 -0.14
C THR A 89 4.79 -1.69 -1.28
N LEU A 90 5.52 -1.20 -2.29
CA LEU A 90 4.90 -0.58 -3.47
C LEU A 90 4.10 -1.60 -4.29
N LEU A 91 4.64 -2.81 -4.45
CA LEU A 91 3.95 -3.92 -5.11
C LEU A 91 2.70 -4.36 -4.32
N GLY A 92 2.82 -4.45 -3.00
CA GLY A 92 1.73 -4.80 -2.10
C GLY A 92 0.58 -3.80 -2.18
N ALA A 93 0.89 -2.50 -2.20
CA ALA A 93 -0.09 -1.43 -2.42
C ALA A 93 -0.79 -1.55 -3.78
N PHE A 94 -0.03 -1.80 -4.85
CA PHE A 94 -0.61 -2.02 -6.17
C PHE A 94 -1.58 -3.20 -6.18
N VAL A 95 -1.17 -4.33 -5.60
CA VAL A 95 -1.96 -5.57 -5.57
C VAL A 95 -3.21 -5.43 -4.70
N SER A 96 -3.13 -4.75 -3.56
CA SER A 96 -4.29 -4.50 -2.68
C SER A 96 -5.32 -3.59 -3.34
N ASP A 97 -4.87 -2.55 -4.04
CA ASP A 97 -5.77 -1.56 -4.64
C ASP A 97 -6.43 -2.07 -5.94
N THR A 98 -5.80 -3.02 -6.63
CA THR A 98 -6.29 -3.55 -7.93
C THR A 98 -7.08 -4.85 -7.84
N TYR A 99 -6.62 -5.82 -7.05
CA TYR A 99 -7.15 -7.19 -7.13
C TYR A 99 -7.89 -7.62 -5.87
N PHE A 100 -7.23 -7.58 -4.71
CA PHE A 100 -7.72 -8.28 -3.51
C PHE A 100 -8.52 -7.40 -2.56
N GLY A 101 -8.34 -6.08 -2.61
CA GLY A 101 -8.87 -5.15 -1.62
C GLY A 101 -8.05 -5.14 -0.33
N ARG A 102 -8.07 -4.01 0.39
CA ARG A 102 -7.23 -3.77 1.58
C ARG A 102 -7.46 -4.79 2.70
N TYR A 103 -8.72 -5.16 2.96
CA TYR A 103 -9.07 -6.12 4.01
C TYR A 103 -8.46 -7.52 3.77
N ASN A 104 -8.63 -8.08 2.58
CA ASN A 104 -8.13 -9.42 2.27
C ASN A 104 -6.59 -9.45 2.24
N THR A 105 -5.96 -8.41 1.68
CA THR A 105 -4.51 -8.28 1.70
C THR A 105 -3.98 -8.21 3.13
N LEU A 106 -4.60 -7.40 4.01
CA LEU A 106 -4.22 -7.32 5.42
C LEU A 106 -4.35 -8.66 6.14
N GLY A 107 -5.47 -9.35 5.96
CA GLY A 107 -5.69 -10.66 6.58
C GLY A 107 -4.63 -11.70 6.17
N PHE A 108 -4.30 -11.78 4.88
CA PHE A 108 -3.23 -12.65 4.39
C PHE A 108 -1.86 -12.23 4.94
N CYS A 109 -1.54 -10.94 4.86
CA CYS A 109 -0.22 -10.45 5.23
C CYS A 109 0.07 -10.57 6.73
N ILE A 110 -0.92 -10.34 7.60
CA ILE A 110 -0.80 -10.51 9.06
C ILE A 110 -0.51 -11.99 9.40
N ILE A 111 -1.19 -12.95 8.74
CA ILE A 111 -0.88 -14.38 8.91
C ILE A 111 0.54 -14.70 8.44
N THR A 112 0.96 -14.20 7.28
CA THR A 112 2.33 -14.45 6.79
C THR A 112 3.40 -13.82 7.68
N SER A 113 3.14 -12.64 8.26
CA SER A 113 4.02 -12.01 9.25
C SER A 113 4.14 -12.85 10.52
N PHE A 114 3.01 -13.39 11.01
CA PHE A 114 3.01 -14.33 12.14
C PHE A 114 3.86 -15.57 11.84
N LEU A 115 3.65 -16.20 10.68
CA LEU A 115 4.45 -17.37 10.27
C LEU A 115 5.94 -17.04 10.13
N GLY A 116 6.28 -15.84 9.64
CA GLY A 116 7.66 -15.37 9.54
C GLY A 116 8.32 -15.22 10.91
N LEU A 117 7.66 -14.53 11.85
CA LEU A 117 8.16 -14.40 13.23
C LEU A 117 8.22 -15.75 13.95
N LEU A 118 7.23 -16.61 13.72
CA LEU A 118 7.23 -17.97 14.26
C LEU A 118 8.42 -18.77 13.73
N THR A 119 8.72 -18.69 12.43
CA THR A 119 9.87 -19.39 11.81
C THR A 119 11.19 -18.93 12.43
N ILE A 120 11.39 -17.62 12.61
CA ILE A 120 12.58 -17.07 13.27
C ILE A 120 12.61 -17.45 14.76
N GLN A 121 11.46 -17.54 15.42
CA GLN A 121 11.40 -18.03 16.78
C GLN A 121 11.83 -19.50 16.87
N LEU A 122 11.39 -20.35 15.94
CA LEU A 122 11.78 -21.75 15.89
C LEU A 122 13.29 -21.91 15.68
N THR A 123 13.96 -21.01 14.94
CA THR A 123 15.43 -21.03 14.84
C THR A 123 16.13 -20.77 16.15
N ALA A 124 15.51 -20.08 17.12
CA ALA A 124 16.10 -19.88 18.45
C ALA A 124 15.74 -20.99 19.45
N VAL A 125 14.59 -21.64 19.28
CA VAL A 125 14.13 -22.72 20.17
C VAL A 125 14.83 -24.04 19.88
N PHE A 126 14.97 -24.39 18.60
CA PHE A 126 15.56 -25.67 18.20
C PHE A 126 17.04 -25.53 17.90
N LYS A 127 17.87 -26.17 18.72
CA LYS A 127 19.34 -26.19 18.59
C LYS A 127 19.85 -26.74 17.25
N ASN A 128 19.04 -27.51 16.53
CA ASN A 128 19.41 -28.03 15.21
C ASN A 128 19.24 -26.98 14.09
N LEU A 129 18.47 -25.92 14.33
CA LEU A 129 18.15 -24.88 13.36
C LEU A 129 19.08 -23.67 13.43
N HIS A 130 20.07 -23.67 14.33
CA HIS A 130 21.13 -22.67 14.40
C HIS A 130 22.47 -23.35 14.72
N PRO A 131 23.62 -22.75 14.37
CA PRO A 131 24.92 -23.33 14.67
C PRO A 131 25.17 -23.40 16.18
N PRO A 132 26.04 -24.31 16.66
CA PRO A 132 26.39 -24.39 18.07
C PRO A 132 27.02 -23.07 18.54
N SER A 133 26.75 -22.72 19.80
CA SER A 133 27.31 -21.52 20.41
C SER A 133 28.83 -21.59 20.41
N CYS A 134 29.49 -20.52 19.97
CA CYS A 134 30.94 -20.48 19.99
C CYS A 134 31.46 -20.39 21.43
N ALA A 135 32.39 -21.28 21.76
CA ALA A 135 33.12 -21.18 23.02
C ALA A 135 34.00 -19.92 22.98
N LYS A 136 34.01 -19.15 24.08
CA LYS A 136 34.81 -17.92 24.22
C LYS A 136 36.33 -18.15 24.06
N GLU A 137 36.78 -19.39 24.04
CA GLU A 137 38.20 -19.80 24.00
C GLU A 137 38.65 -20.44 22.68
N SER A 138 37.75 -20.65 21.69
CA SER A 138 38.12 -21.21 20.39
C SER A 138 38.30 -20.11 19.34
N SER A 139 39.44 -20.10 18.63
CA SER A 139 39.78 -19.13 17.57
C SER A 139 38.97 -19.27 16.28
N THR A 140 38.13 -20.31 16.15
CA THR A 140 37.30 -20.56 14.97
C THR A 140 35.87 -20.94 15.36
N CYS A 141 34.93 -20.03 15.08
CA CYS A 141 33.49 -20.30 15.14
C CYS A 141 33.06 -21.17 13.95
N ILE A 142 32.23 -22.17 14.19
CA ILE A 142 31.55 -22.90 13.12
C ILE A 142 30.38 -22.03 12.63
N GLY A 143 30.41 -21.69 11.35
CA GLY A 143 29.33 -20.96 10.69
C GLY A 143 28.07 -21.81 10.49
N PRO A 144 26.95 -21.20 10.07
CA PRO A 144 25.70 -21.90 9.89
C PRO A 144 25.75 -22.80 8.65
N THR A 145 25.07 -23.93 8.72
CA THR A 145 24.93 -24.81 7.55
C THR A 145 23.97 -24.23 6.51
N ALA A 146 24.05 -24.67 5.26
CA ALA A 146 23.16 -24.22 4.19
C ALA A 146 21.66 -24.47 4.52
N GLY A 147 21.34 -25.57 5.21
CA GLY A 147 19.98 -25.87 5.65
C GLY A 147 19.45 -24.87 6.69
N GLN A 148 20.28 -24.51 7.68
CA GLN A 148 19.94 -23.51 8.71
C GLN A 148 19.72 -22.13 8.10
N MET A 149 20.59 -21.73 7.16
CA MET A 149 20.44 -20.48 6.42
C MET A 149 19.18 -20.45 5.56
N THR A 150 18.85 -21.57 4.88
CA THR A 150 17.63 -21.67 4.06
C THR A 150 16.38 -21.52 4.91
N PHE A 151 16.35 -22.18 6.08
CA PHE A 151 15.22 -22.08 6.99
C PHE A 151 15.07 -20.66 7.55
N LEU A 152 16.17 -20.01 7.95
CA LEU A 152 16.17 -18.61 8.36
C LEU A 152 15.66 -17.67 7.24
N PHE A 153 16.14 -17.84 6.00
CA PHE A 153 15.69 -17.05 4.86
C PHE A 153 14.23 -17.28 4.52
N SER A 154 13.68 -18.48 4.74
CA SER A 154 12.24 -18.71 4.59
C SER A 154 11.43 -17.84 5.55
N GLY A 155 11.90 -17.66 6.78
CA GLY A 155 11.31 -16.74 7.76
C GLY A 155 11.38 -15.29 7.28
N PHE A 156 12.53 -14.85 6.74
CA PHE A 156 12.66 -13.51 6.14
C PHE A 156 11.73 -13.31 4.95
N CYS A 157 11.59 -14.28 4.06
CA CYS A 157 10.68 -14.18 2.92
C CYS A 157 9.22 -14.02 3.39
N LEU A 158 8.80 -14.79 4.40
CA LEU A 158 7.46 -14.67 4.98
C LEU A 158 7.22 -13.30 5.63
N LEU A 159 8.20 -12.79 6.38
CA LEU A 159 8.14 -11.43 6.94
C LEU A 159 8.09 -10.34 5.88
N LEU A 160 8.84 -10.51 4.79
CA LEU A 160 8.85 -9.58 3.67
C LEU A 160 7.47 -9.50 3.03
N ILE A 161 6.84 -10.65 2.75
CA ILE A 161 5.48 -10.73 2.19
C ILE A 161 4.46 -10.07 3.13
N GLY A 162 4.57 -10.33 4.44
CA GLY A 162 3.69 -9.74 5.42
C GLY A 162 3.86 -8.21 5.51
N ALA A 163 5.10 -7.72 5.62
CA ALA A 163 5.39 -6.30 5.68
C ALA A 163 4.96 -5.53 4.41
N ALA A 164 5.07 -6.18 3.24
CA ALA A 164 4.71 -5.60 1.95
C ALA A 164 3.23 -5.18 1.85
N GLY A 165 2.31 -5.96 2.41
CA GLY A 165 0.88 -5.62 2.39
C GLY A 165 0.41 -4.85 3.62
N ILE A 166 0.99 -5.10 4.80
CA ILE A 166 0.57 -4.43 6.04
C ILE A 166 0.85 -2.92 5.98
N ARG A 167 2.09 -2.54 5.63
CA ARG A 167 2.54 -1.15 5.67
C ARG A 167 1.66 -0.18 4.85
N PRO A 168 1.32 -0.46 3.57
CA PRO A 168 0.49 0.47 2.80
C PRO A 168 -1.00 0.39 3.14
N CYS A 169 -1.48 -0.78 3.59
CA CYS A 169 -2.92 -0.99 3.77
C CYS A 169 -3.44 -0.62 5.15
N ASN A 170 -2.64 -0.81 6.22
CA ASN A 170 -3.19 -0.81 7.57
C ASN A 170 -3.74 0.56 8.01
N LEU A 171 -2.97 1.64 7.75
CA LEU A 171 -3.41 3.00 8.05
C LEU A 171 -4.63 3.39 7.21
N ALA A 172 -4.61 3.08 5.91
CA ALA A 172 -5.71 3.36 4.99
C ALA A 172 -6.99 2.61 5.40
N PHE A 173 -6.86 1.33 5.77
CA PHE A 173 -7.98 0.51 6.24
C PHE A 173 -8.59 1.04 7.54
N GLY A 174 -7.78 1.60 8.45
CA GLY A 174 -8.28 2.27 9.65
C GLY A 174 -9.08 3.53 9.35
N VAL A 175 -8.61 4.35 8.39
CA VAL A 175 -9.33 5.54 7.91
C VAL A 175 -10.65 5.16 7.22
N ASP A 176 -10.66 4.08 6.45
CA ASP A 176 -11.85 3.59 5.73
C ASP A 176 -13.04 3.25 6.67
N GLN A 177 -12.82 3.12 7.97
CA GLN A 177 -13.88 2.84 8.95
C GLN A 177 -14.74 4.05 9.30
N PHE A 178 -14.34 5.25 8.90
CA PHE A 178 -15.04 6.50 9.15
C PHE A 178 -15.65 7.05 7.86
N ASN A 179 -16.84 7.64 7.96
CA ASN A 179 -17.51 8.23 6.79
C ASN A 179 -16.93 9.62 6.47
N PRO A 180 -16.21 9.80 5.34
CA PRO A 180 -15.58 11.07 4.98
C PRO A 180 -16.58 12.17 4.60
N LYS A 181 -17.83 11.83 4.26
CA LYS A 181 -18.89 12.78 3.87
C LYS A 181 -19.52 13.48 5.08
N THR A 182 -19.33 12.96 6.29
CA THR A 182 -19.89 13.51 7.54
C THR A 182 -18.84 14.30 8.34
N GLU A 183 -19.25 15.40 8.98
CA GLU A 183 -18.35 16.19 9.84
C GLU A 183 -17.83 15.37 11.04
N SER A 184 -18.67 14.52 11.62
CA SER A 184 -18.30 13.61 12.70
C SER A 184 -17.27 12.57 12.25
N GLY A 185 -17.40 12.03 11.04
CA GLY A 185 -16.42 11.11 10.46
C GLY A 185 -15.08 11.78 10.17
N LYS A 186 -15.05 13.01 9.62
CA LYS A 186 -13.81 13.80 9.44
C LYS A 186 -13.08 14.05 10.75
N LYS A 187 -13.81 14.43 11.82
CA LYS A 187 -13.24 14.57 13.18
C LYS A 187 -12.71 13.24 13.71
N GLY A 188 -13.42 12.14 13.45
CA GLY A 188 -12.99 10.78 13.77
C GLY A 188 -11.67 10.39 13.11
N ILE A 189 -11.52 10.69 11.81
CA ILE A 189 -10.28 10.43 11.05
C ILE A 189 -9.09 11.19 11.66
N ASN A 190 -9.26 12.49 11.98
CA ASN A 190 -8.18 13.27 12.60
C ASN A 190 -7.79 12.71 13.98
N SER A 191 -8.77 12.32 14.79
CA SER A 191 -8.50 11.70 16.09
C SER A 191 -7.86 10.32 15.95
N PHE A 192 -8.23 9.55 14.94
CA PHE A 192 -7.63 8.27 14.61
C PHE A 192 -6.13 8.42 14.30
N PHE A 193 -5.75 9.38 13.46
CA PHE A 193 -4.33 9.65 13.20
C PHE A 193 -3.55 9.94 14.49
N ASN A 194 -4.10 10.79 15.37
CA ASN A 194 -3.45 11.11 16.65
C ASN A 194 -3.25 9.85 17.52
N TRP A 195 -4.28 9.03 17.68
CA TRP A 195 -4.20 7.78 18.44
C TRP A 195 -3.27 6.75 17.81
N TYR A 196 -3.30 6.64 16.47
CA TYR A 196 -2.43 5.75 15.72
C TYR A 196 -0.95 6.10 15.95
N TYR A 197 -0.55 7.36 15.78
CA TYR A 197 0.84 7.76 15.99
C TYR A 197 1.27 7.69 17.46
N PHE A 198 0.36 8.00 18.39
CA PHE A 198 0.62 7.86 19.82
C PHE A 198 0.90 6.40 20.21
N THR A 199 0.02 5.49 19.85
CA THR A 199 0.15 4.05 20.16
C THR A 199 1.34 3.42 19.42
N PHE A 200 1.57 3.79 18.16
CA PHE A 200 2.76 3.38 17.39
C PHE A 200 4.05 3.79 18.10
N THR A 201 4.16 5.04 18.54
CA THR A 201 5.37 5.54 19.21
C THR A 201 5.58 4.84 20.55
N PHE A 202 4.51 4.64 21.30
CA PHE A 202 4.55 3.91 22.57
C PHE A 202 4.97 2.44 22.38
N ALA A 203 4.39 1.76 21.39
CA ALA A 203 4.79 0.42 20.99
C ALA A 203 6.29 0.35 20.65
N GLN A 204 6.77 1.30 19.85
CA GLN A 204 8.18 1.36 19.48
C GLN A 204 9.10 1.55 20.70
N MET A 205 8.74 2.42 21.66
CA MET A 205 9.52 2.60 22.89
C MET A 205 9.63 1.32 23.73
N ILE A 206 8.51 0.62 23.95
CA ILE A 206 8.49 -0.65 24.68
C ILE A 206 9.29 -1.71 23.92
N SER A 207 9.09 -1.79 22.61
CA SER A 207 9.73 -2.79 21.77
C SER A 207 11.26 -2.62 21.77
N LEU A 208 11.75 -1.39 21.69
CA LEU A 208 13.17 -1.05 21.69
C LEU A 208 13.85 -1.27 23.04
N SER A 209 13.10 -1.19 24.14
CA SER A 209 13.63 -1.34 25.49
C SER A 209 13.43 -2.76 26.00
N LEU A 210 12.20 -3.15 26.30
CA LEU A 210 11.87 -4.40 26.97
C LEU A 210 12.13 -5.62 26.08
N ILE A 211 11.64 -5.62 24.84
CA ILE A 211 11.77 -6.80 23.96
C ILE A 211 13.24 -7.03 23.58
N VAL A 212 13.95 -5.97 23.17
CA VAL A 212 15.39 -6.06 22.87
C VAL A 212 16.21 -6.49 24.10
N TYR A 213 15.87 -5.99 25.30
CA TYR A 213 16.51 -6.42 26.54
C TYR A 213 16.34 -7.93 26.78
N VAL A 214 15.12 -8.45 26.65
CA VAL A 214 14.86 -9.89 26.83
C VAL A 214 15.62 -10.72 25.78
N GLN A 215 15.65 -10.26 24.53
CA GLN A 215 16.36 -10.94 23.44
C GLN A 215 17.88 -11.01 23.67
N SER A 216 18.51 -9.89 24.03
CA SER A 216 19.97 -9.80 24.12
C SER A 216 20.55 -10.20 25.48
N SER A 217 19.79 -10.03 26.57
CA SER A 217 20.30 -10.22 27.94
C SER A 217 19.71 -11.42 28.67
N VAL A 218 18.52 -11.89 28.29
CA VAL A 218 17.85 -13.02 28.99
C VAL A 218 17.96 -14.31 28.17
N SER A 219 17.31 -14.35 27.01
CA SER A 219 17.33 -15.52 26.13
C SER A 219 16.74 -15.18 24.77
N TRP A 220 17.42 -15.58 23.70
CA TRP A 220 16.90 -15.47 22.34
C TRP A 220 15.60 -16.24 22.13
N ALA A 221 15.47 -17.44 22.71
CA ALA A 221 14.27 -18.25 22.58
C ALA A 221 13.05 -17.60 23.25
N ILE A 222 13.21 -16.94 24.40
CA ILE A 222 12.09 -16.22 25.03
C ILE A 222 11.85 -14.88 24.32
N GLY A 223 12.93 -14.17 24.00
CA GLY A 223 12.88 -12.84 23.41
C GLY A 223 12.33 -12.79 21.98
N LEU A 224 12.46 -13.87 21.19
CA LEU A 224 11.79 -13.99 19.89
C LEU A 224 10.39 -14.63 20.01
N GLY A 225 10.12 -15.33 21.12
CA GLY A 225 8.80 -15.90 21.42
C GLY A 225 7.76 -14.85 21.77
N ILE A 226 8.17 -13.80 22.48
CA ILE A 226 7.31 -12.66 22.82
C ILE A 226 6.77 -11.97 21.53
N PRO A 227 7.60 -11.54 20.58
CA PRO A 227 7.16 -11.05 19.27
C PRO A 227 6.18 -11.97 18.53
N ALA A 228 6.46 -13.27 18.48
CA ALA A 228 5.59 -14.23 17.82
C ALA A 228 4.21 -14.32 18.50
N ALA A 229 4.17 -14.29 19.84
CA ALA A 229 2.92 -14.30 20.61
C ALA A 229 2.13 -12.98 20.45
N LEU A 230 2.81 -11.83 20.44
CA LEU A 230 2.17 -10.53 20.21
C LEU A 230 1.59 -10.44 18.79
N MET A 231 2.32 -10.93 17.79
CA MET A 231 1.82 -11.01 16.42
C MET A 231 0.63 -11.96 16.31
N LEU A 232 0.62 -13.10 17.03
CA LEU A 232 -0.55 -13.97 17.09
C LEU A 232 -1.76 -13.26 17.70
N LEU A 233 -1.55 -12.49 18.77
CA LEU A 233 -2.60 -11.67 19.38
C LEU A 233 -3.12 -10.60 18.40
N ALA A 234 -2.23 -9.98 17.61
CA ALA A 234 -2.61 -9.08 16.53
C ALA A 234 -3.53 -9.78 15.51
N CYS A 235 -3.15 -10.98 15.02
CA CYS A 235 -3.98 -11.80 14.15
C CYS A 235 -5.38 -12.03 14.74
N VAL A 236 -5.45 -12.47 16.00
CA VAL A 236 -6.72 -12.76 16.69
C VAL A 236 -7.59 -11.51 16.78
N LEU A 237 -7.02 -10.37 17.18
CA LEU A 237 -7.75 -9.10 17.27
C LEU A 237 -8.26 -8.63 15.91
N PHE A 238 -7.45 -8.77 14.86
CA PHE A 238 -7.86 -8.43 13.50
C PHE A 238 -9.08 -9.25 13.08
N PHE A 239 -9.04 -10.58 13.17
CA PHE A 239 -10.16 -11.43 12.74
C PHE A 239 -11.38 -11.33 13.67
N MET A 240 -11.20 -11.03 14.95
CA MET A 240 -12.32 -10.82 15.88
C MET A 240 -13.19 -9.62 15.48
N GLY A 241 -12.61 -8.61 14.82
CA GLY A 241 -13.32 -7.45 14.30
C GLY A 241 -13.98 -7.66 12.92
N ASP A 242 -13.84 -8.83 12.28
CA ASP A 242 -14.21 -9.07 10.88
C ASP A 242 -15.64 -8.61 10.51
N LYS A 243 -16.62 -8.92 11.36
CA LYS A 243 -18.04 -8.59 11.14
C LYS A 243 -18.35 -7.10 11.32
N LEU A 244 -17.44 -6.35 11.93
CA LEU A 244 -17.61 -4.93 12.23
C LEU A 244 -16.94 -4.03 11.19
N TYR A 245 -16.02 -4.58 10.38
CA TYR A 245 -15.23 -3.81 9.42
C TYR A 245 -16.03 -3.38 8.20
N VAL A 246 -15.77 -2.14 7.79
CA VAL A 246 -16.11 -1.62 6.47
C VAL A 246 -15.07 -2.13 5.49
N LYS A 247 -15.52 -2.92 4.50
CA LYS A 247 -14.67 -3.54 3.47
C LYS A 247 -14.85 -2.79 2.16
N VAL A 248 -13.96 -1.84 1.91
CA VAL A 248 -13.98 -1.03 0.67
C VAL A 248 -13.56 -1.92 -0.51
N LYS A 249 -14.33 -1.88 -1.60
CA LYS A 249 -14.02 -2.60 -2.84
C LYS A 249 -12.77 -2.00 -3.50
N PRO A 250 -11.93 -2.79 -4.18
CA PRO A 250 -10.77 -2.26 -4.90
C PRO A 250 -11.23 -1.30 -6.02
N SER A 251 -10.75 -0.06 -5.99
CA SER A 251 -11.08 0.99 -6.98
C SER A 251 -10.02 1.14 -8.09
N GLY A 252 -9.04 0.23 -8.15
CA GLY A 252 -7.91 0.29 -9.06
C GLY A 252 -6.74 1.10 -8.49
N SER A 253 -5.51 0.83 -8.94
CA SER A 253 -4.32 1.51 -8.43
C SER A 253 -3.98 2.77 -9.24
N PRO A 254 -3.73 3.92 -8.58
CA PRO A 254 -3.19 5.13 -9.21
C PRO A 254 -1.88 4.90 -9.96
N ILE A 255 -1.10 3.89 -9.58
CA ILE A 255 0.16 3.51 -10.25
C ILE A 255 -0.11 3.12 -11.71
N LYS A 256 -1.24 2.47 -12.00
CA LYS A 256 -1.61 2.13 -13.38
C LYS A 256 -1.76 3.40 -14.23
N SER A 257 -2.40 4.44 -13.69
CA SER A 257 -2.56 5.73 -14.35
C SER A 257 -1.21 6.43 -14.56
N ILE A 258 -0.32 6.41 -13.57
CA ILE A 258 1.03 6.99 -13.69
C ILE A 258 1.83 6.29 -14.79
N VAL A 259 1.84 4.95 -14.79
CA VAL A 259 2.54 4.15 -15.81
C VAL A 259 1.94 4.41 -17.19
N GLN A 260 0.62 4.49 -17.31
CA GLN A 260 -0.04 4.82 -18.56
C GLN A 260 0.36 6.20 -19.08
N VAL A 261 0.39 7.23 -18.21
CA VAL A 261 0.84 8.57 -18.58
C VAL A 261 2.32 8.56 -19.00
N LEU A 262 3.19 7.86 -18.28
CA LEU A 262 4.61 7.73 -18.65
C LEU A 262 4.81 7.03 -20.01
N VAL A 263 4.12 5.92 -20.25
CA VAL A 263 4.18 5.19 -21.52
C VAL A 263 3.66 6.05 -22.67
N VAL A 264 2.53 6.75 -22.46
CA VAL A 264 1.96 7.67 -23.46
C VAL A 264 2.90 8.85 -23.71
N ALA A 265 3.51 9.41 -22.67
CA ALA A 265 4.49 10.50 -22.78
C ALA A 265 5.72 10.10 -23.58
N VAL A 266 6.30 8.93 -23.31
CA VAL A 266 7.46 8.41 -24.05
C VAL A 266 7.09 8.13 -25.50
N LYS A 267 5.93 7.50 -25.76
CA LYS A 267 5.46 7.17 -27.11
C LYS A 267 5.12 8.42 -27.93
N LYS A 268 4.61 9.48 -27.31
CA LYS A 268 4.18 10.72 -27.98
C LYS A 268 5.22 11.84 -27.94
N ARG A 269 6.43 11.58 -27.43
CA ARG A 269 7.54 12.57 -27.30
C ARG A 269 7.94 13.25 -28.63
N ARG A 270 7.56 12.68 -29.79
CA ARG A 270 7.90 13.21 -31.13
C ARG A 270 6.73 13.86 -31.87
N VAL A 271 5.54 13.94 -31.26
CA VAL A 271 4.36 14.54 -31.88
C VAL A 271 4.37 16.05 -31.64
N LYS A 272 4.33 16.86 -32.71
CA LYS A 272 4.20 18.32 -32.61
C LYS A 272 2.74 18.68 -32.34
N LEU A 273 2.49 19.49 -31.30
CA LEU A 273 1.13 19.96 -30.97
C LEU A 273 0.63 21.00 -32.00
N PRO A 274 -0.65 20.93 -32.44
CA PRO A 274 -1.29 21.99 -33.21
C PRO A 274 -1.45 23.27 -32.36
N ALA A 275 -1.10 24.43 -32.93
CA ALA A 275 -0.95 25.69 -32.22
C ALA A 275 -2.25 26.41 -31.80
N GLN A 276 -3.44 25.86 -32.08
CA GLN A 276 -4.64 26.69 -32.11
C GLN A 276 -5.46 26.79 -30.81
N HIS A 277 -5.45 25.84 -29.87
CA HIS A 277 -6.16 26.02 -28.58
C HIS A 277 -5.48 25.25 -27.42
N PRO A 278 -4.64 25.90 -26.58
CA PRO A 278 -3.84 25.22 -25.55
C PRO A 278 -4.59 24.72 -24.31
N MET A 279 -5.80 25.24 -24.04
CA MET A 279 -6.51 25.05 -22.76
C MET A 279 -7.75 24.14 -22.85
N LEU A 280 -8.26 23.86 -24.05
CA LEU A 280 -9.55 23.18 -24.22
C LEU A 280 -9.46 21.67 -24.49
N SER A 281 -8.25 21.11 -24.42
CA SER A 281 -7.97 19.77 -24.97
C SER A 281 -7.21 18.86 -24.00
N LEU A 282 -7.08 19.25 -22.73
CA LEU A 282 -6.58 18.35 -21.68
C LEU A 282 -7.63 17.27 -21.39
N PHE A 283 -7.26 16.01 -21.60
CA PHE A 283 -8.09 14.86 -21.29
C PHE A 283 -8.22 14.69 -19.77
N ASP A 284 -9.38 15.05 -19.23
CA ASP A 284 -9.79 14.78 -17.85
C ASP A 284 -10.18 13.30 -17.74
N TYR A 285 -9.20 12.41 -17.51
CA TYR A 285 -9.53 11.05 -17.05
C TYR A 285 -9.88 11.10 -15.56
N VAL A 286 -11.17 11.27 -15.27
CA VAL A 286 -11.74 10.99 -13.95
C VAL A 286 -12.16 9.52 -13.95
N PRO A 287 -11.53 8.64 -13.14
CA PRO A 287 -12.07 7.31 -12.92
C PRO A 287 -13.47 7.49 -12.33
N SER A 288 -14.48 6.80 -12.86
CA SER A 288 -15.89 6.86 -12.42
C SER A 288 -16.13 6.41 -10.96
N LYS A 289 -15.08 6.28 -10.14
CA LYS A 289 -15.08 5.77 -8.76
C LYS A 289 -14.21 6.61 -7.80
N CYS A 290 -13.77 7.81 -8.18
CA CYS A 290 -12.87 8.63 -7.36
C CYS A 290 -13.60 9.78 -6.65
N ASP A 291 -13.86 9.58 -5.36
CA ASP A 291 -14.60 10.49 -4.45
C ASP A 291 -13.74 11.66 -3.87
N TYR A 292 -12.65 12.07 -4.54
CA TYR A 292 -11.77 13.14 -4.07
C TYR A 292 -12.06 14.48 -4.77
N PRO A 293 -12.08 15.62 -4.05
CA PRO A 293 -12.25 16.93 -4.65
C PRO A 293 -11.09 17.25 -5.62
N LYS A 294 -11.44 17.88 -6.76
CA LYS A 294 -10.50 18.26 -7.81
C LYS A 294 -9.35 19.10 -7.24
N LEU A 295 -8.12 18.63 -7.45
CA LEU A 295 -6.92 19.41 -7.15
C LEU A 295 -6.74 20.48 -8.25
N PRO A 296 -6.39 21.72 -7.91
CA PRO A 296 -6.14 22.77 -8.90
C PRO A 296 -4.92 22.41 -9.77
N HIS A 297 -5.02 22.72 -11.06
CA HIS A 297 -3.93 22.45 -12.00
C HIS A 297 -2.65 23.17 -11.56
N THR A 298 -1.57 22.39 -11.45
CA THR A 298 -0.25 22.91 -11.08
C THR A 298 0.65 22.94 -12.32
N TYR A 299 1.23 24.10 -12.62
CA TYR A 299 2.05 24.32 -13.83
C TYR A 299 3.47 23.70 -13.76
N GLN A 300 3.82 23.03 -12.66
CA GLN A 300 5.18 22.53 -12.39
C GLN A 300 5.62 21.40 -13.33
N PHE A 301 4.70 20.66 -13.96
CA PHE A 301 5.00 19.54 -14.86
C PHE A 301 4.27 19.63 -16.21
N ARG A 302 4.40 20.76 -16.91
CA ARG A 302 3.74 21.03 -18.21
C ARG A 302 3.97 19.94 -19.27
N PHE A 303 5.16 19.32 -19.30
CA PHE A 303 5.49 18.27 -20.27
C PHE A 303 4.70 16.97 -20.07
N LEU A 304 4.22 16.68 -18.84
CA LEU A 304 3.36 15.53 -18.57
C LEU A 304 1.90 15.82 -18.97
N ALA A 305 1.46 17.07 -18.76
CA ALA A 305 0.11 17.53 -19.12
C ALA A 305 -0.12 17.51 -20.65
N GLU A 306 0.92 17.79 -21.45
CA GLU A 306 0.84 17.80 -22.93
C GLU A 306 0.58 16.41 -23.56
N THR A 307 0.63 15.32 -22.78
CA THR A 307 0.62 13.95 -23.32
C THR A 307 -0.75 13.28 -23.32
N GLY A 308 -1.72 13.79 -22.55
CA GLY A 308 -3.12 13.33 -22.55
C GLY A 308 -3.92 13.72 -23.80
N LEU A 309 -3.39 14.65 -24.61
CA LEU A 309 -4.12 15.34 -25.68
C LEU A 309 -4.35 14.52 -26.97
N VAL A 310 -3.40 13.70 -27.41
CA VAL A 310 -3.45 13.11 -28.77
C VAL A 310 -4.28 11.81 -28.82
N SER A 311 -5.23 11.56 -27.90
CA SER A 311 -6.04 10.32 -27.90
C SER A 311 -7.41 10.51 -28.56
N VAL A 312 -7.93 11.74 -28.59
CA VAL A 312 -9.29 12.02 -29.10
C VAL A 312 -9.31 12.08 -30.62
N GLU A 313 -8.28 12.63 -31.27
CA GLU A 313 -8.21 12.77 -32.73
C GLU A 313 -8.20 11.39 -33.45
N HIS A 314 -7.62 10.37 -32.81
CA HIS A 314 -7.55 9.02 -33.37
C HIS A 314 -8.85 8.22 -33.13
N GLN A 315 -9.53 8.42 -32.00
CA GLN A 315 -10.83 7.76 -31.72
C GLN A 315 -11.99 8.40 -32.49
N MET A 316 -11.99 9.72 -32.73
CA MET A 316 -13.03 10.36 -33.54
C MET A 316 -12.96 9.98 -35.02
N ARG A 317 -11.76 9.66 -35.51
CA ARG A 317 -11.56 9.18 -36.89
C ARG A 317 -12.01 7.72 -37.08
N GLU A 318 -11.94 6.89 -36.04
CA GLU A 318 -12.51 5.53 -36.04
C GLU A 318 -14.05 5.52 -35.92
N MET A 319 -14.65 6.60 -35.39
CA MET A 319 -16.12 6.76 -35.28
C MET A 319 -16.77 7.44 -36.50
N GLY A 320 -16.03 7.67 -37.59
CA GLY A 320 -16.59 8.11 -38.88
C GLY A 320 -17.13 9.55 -38.92
N LEU A 321 -16.72 10.43 -38.01
CA LEU A 321 -17.13 11.84 -38.03
C LEU A 321 -16.08 12.67 -38.78
N ASP A 322 -16.41 13.06 -40.02
CA ASP A 322 -15.58 13.90 -40.88
C ASP A 322 -15.64 15.37 -40.43
N VAL A 323 -14.51 15.92 -39.98
CA VAL A 323 -14.39 17.35 -39.64
C VAL A 323 -14.09 18.12 -40.93
N LYS A 324 -15.14 18.63 -41.58
CA LYS A 324 -15.01 19.54 -42.72
C LYS A 324 -14.56 20.92 -42.20
N ALA A 325 -13.38 21.36 -42.61
CA ALA A 325 -12.83 22.68 -42.29
C ALA A 325 -13.74 23.81 -42.80
N PRO A 326 -13.92 24.92 -42.05
CA PRO A 326 -14.63 26.08 -42.58
C PRO A 326 -13.74 26.83 -43.57
N VAL A 327 -14.32 27.11 -44.73
CA VAL A 327 -13.76 27.86 -45.85
C VAL A 327 -13.47 29.30 -45.43
N GLU A 328 -12.27 29.75 -45.76
CA GLU A 328 -11.76 31.11 -45.62
C GLU A 328 -12.50 32.04 -46.59
N THR A 329 -13.35 32.95 -46.07
CA THR A 329 -13.88 34.07 -46.86
C THR A 329 -12.98 35.28 -46.70
N ASP A 330 -12.15 35.46 -47.72
CA ASP A 330 -11.33 36.63 -48.01
C ASP A 330 -12.20 37.90 -48.11
N LYS A 331 -11.82 38.98 -47.41
CA LYS A 331 -12.43 40.31 -47.55
C LYS A 331 -11.32 41.33 -47.77
N LYS A 332 -11.16 41.78 -49.02
CA LYS A 332 -10.61 43.09 -49.40
C LYS A 332 -11.09 43.51 -50.79
N ALA A 333 -11.24 44.83 -50.96
CA ALA A 333 -11.63 45.62 -52.14
C ALA A 333 -13.14 45.79 -52.39
N GLU A 334 -13.73 46.88 -51.89
CA GLU A 334 -13.84 48.18 -52.59
C GLU A 334 -13.91 49.31 -51.55
#